data_AF-A0AAU8DRR9-F1
#
_entry.id   AF-A0AAU8DRR9-F1
#
_cell.length_a   1.000
_cell.length_b   1.000
_cell.length_c   1.000
_cell.angle_alpha   90.00
_cell.angle_beta   90.00
_cell.angle_gamma   90.00
#
_symmetry.space_group_name_H-M   'P 1'
#
loop_
_entity.id
_entity.type
_entity.pdbx_description
1 polymer ?
#
loop_
_entity_poly.entity_id
_entity_poly.type
_entity_poly.pdbx_seq_one_letter_code
_entity_poly.pdbx_strand_id
1 'polypeptide(L)'
;MSDAGLAALRLLVLAEQILDGTVDLGSRGPRVAAVMTRSAFEDWTTWMTALWCPVQIPGRPTQRSKLVVLRALQPPEVGASAARVWNDLSRACHRHAYELQPSAAEVQGLHAATVALMTQSVARPGLTGAPSQVERFVDLVWTA
;
A
#
# COMPACT_ATOMS: atom_id res chain seq x y z
N MET A 1 11.16 3.36 -12.42
CA MET A 1 10.09 3.60 -11.45
C MET A 1 8.99 4.33 -12.17
N SER A 2 7.76 3.80 -12.21
CA SER A 2 6.64 4.59 -12.72
C SER A 2 6.27 5.67 -11.69
N ASP A 3 5.60 6.74 -12.14
CA ASP A 3 5.17 7.84 -11.26
C ASP A 3 4.35 7.34 -10.05
N ALA A 4 3.60 6.24 -10.21
CA ALA A 4 2.80 5.62 -9.16
C ALA A 4 3.63 5.01 -8.01
N GLY A 5 4.79 4.41 -8.30
CA GLY A 5 5.65 3.84 -7.27
C GLY A 5 6.30 4.92 -6.40
N LEU A 6 6.71 6.05 -7.02
CA LEU A 6 7.24 7.21 -6.30
C LEU A 6 6.15 7.90 -5.47
N ALA A 7 4.93 7.99 -6.01
CA ALA A 7 3.78 8.54 -5.30
C ALA A 7 3.46 7.74 -4.03
N ALA A 8 3.46 6.40 -4.11
CA ALA A 8 3.22 5.54 -2.96
C ALA A 8 4.25 5.75 -1.84
N LEU A 9 5.54 5.84 -2.16
CA LEU A 9 6.59 6.07 -1.17
C LEU A 9 6.44 7.42 -0.48
N ARG A 10 6.16 8.49 -1.23
CA ARG A 10 5.95 9.84 -0.66
C ARG A 10 4.79 9.88 0.33
N LEU A 11 3.72 9.13 0.05
CA LEU A 11 2.57 9.03 0.94
C LEU A 11 2.89 8.26 2.23
N LEU A 12 3.72 7.22 2.17
CA LEU A 12 4.16 6.49 3.36
C LEU A 12 5.08 7.34 4.25
N VAL A 13 5.98 8.11 3.66
CA VAL A 13 6.84 9.06 4.40
C VAL A 13 5.99 10.13 5.08
N LEU A 14 5.03 10.71 4.36
CA LEU A 14 4.14 11.71 4.96
C LEU A 14 3.28 11.11 6.08
N ALA A 15 2.80 9.87 5.91
CA ALA A 15 2.05 9.18 6.96
C ALA A 15 2.89 8.98 8.22
N GLU A 16 4.15 8.58 8.07
CA GLU A 16 5.11 8.43 9.17
C GLU A 16 5.35 9.74 9.90
N GLN A 17 5.62 10.82 9.16
CA GLN A 17 5.81 12.17 9.71
C GLN A 17 4.57 12.69 10.47
N ILE A 18 3.37 12.27 10.08
CA ILE A 18 2.15 12.61 10.83
C ILE A 18 2.05 11.78 12.12
N LEU A 19 2.48 10.52 12.08
CA LEU A 19 2.40 9.59 13.21
C LEU A 19 3.49 9.81 14.26
N ASP A 20 4.66 10.33 13.87
CA ASP A 20 5.76 10.67 14.79
C ASP A 20 5.65 12.10 15.34
N GLY A 21 4.71 12.91 14.84
CA GLY A 21 4.45 14.28 15.27
C GLY A 21 5.30 15.34 14.58
N THR A 22 6.16 14.98 13.61
CA THR A 22 6.90 15.93 12.75
C THR A 22 5.95 16.86 12.01
N VAL A 23 4.82 16.32 11.53
CA VAL A 23 3.70 17.07 10.96
C VAL A 23 2.52 17.00 11.94
N ASP A 24 2.36 18.06 12.74
CA ASP A 24 1.28 18.13 13.73
C ASP A 24 -0.08 18.46 13.08
N LEU A 25 -0.99 17.48 13.15
CA LEU A 25 -2.40 17.62 12.73
C LEU A 25 -3.36 17.44 13.93
N GLY A 26 -2.83 17.45 15.15
CA GLY A 26 -3.55 17.21 16.39
C GLY A 26 -4.33 15.89 16.37
N SER A 27 -5.55 15.91 16.92
CA SER A 27 -6.41 14.71 17.04
C SER A 27 -6.83 14.09 15.71
N ARG A 28 -6.62 14.78 14.57
CA ARG A 28 -6.92 14.26 13.24
C ARG A 28 -5.76 13.47 12.63
N GLY A 29 -4.55 13.60 13.18
CA GLY A 29 -3.31 13.01 12.67
C GLY A 29 -3.43 11.52 12.33
N PRO A 30 -3.84 10.65 13.28
CA PRO A 30 -3.94 9.21 13.02
C PRO A 30 -4.82 8.89 11.80
N ARG A 31 -5.98 9.54 11.68
CA ARG A 31 -6.88 9.30 10.55
C ARG A 31 -6.30 9.80 9.23
N VAL A 32 -5.64 10.95 9.21
CA VAL A 32 -4.99 11.46 7.99
C VAL A 32 -3.86 10.51 7.58
N ALA A 33 -3.04 10.03 8.53
CA ALA A 33 -2.01 9.04 8.27
C ALA A 33 -2.59 7.72 7.73
N ALA A 34 -3.74 7.26 8.23
CA ALA A 34 -4.44 6.10 7.70
C ALA A 34 -4.88 6.31 6.23
N VAL A 35 -5.39 7.50 5.90
CA VAL A 35 -5.74 7.86 4.51
C VAL A 35 -4.52 7.85 3.61
N MET A 36 -3.39 8.44 4.04
CA MET A 36 -2.15 8.45 3.25
C MET A 36 -1.61 7.04 3.04
N THR A 37 -1.59 6.22 4.10
CA THR A 37 -1.15 4.81 4.04
C THR A 37 -2.05 4.00 3.09
N ARG A 38 -3.37 4.19 3.15
CA ARG A 38 -4.31 3.53 2.23
C ARG A 38 -4.10 3.95 0.79
N SER A 39 -3.90 5.25 0.53
CA SER A 39 -3.61 5.74 -0.82
C SER A 39 -2.32 5.14 -1.36
N ALA A 40 -1.26 5.07 -0.54
CA ALA A 40 -0.01 4.42 -0.92
C ALA A 40 -0.20 2.94 -1.29
N PHE A 41 -1.00 2.22 -0.50
CA PHE A 41 -1.35 0.82 -0.78
C PHE A 41 -2.10 0.67 -2.12
N GLU A 42 -3.07 1.53 -2.39
CA GLU A 42 -3.88 1.50 -3.62
C GLU A 42 -3.04 1.87 -4.86
N ASP A 43 -2.06 2.76 -4.72
CA ASP A 43 -1.07 3.08 -5.76
C ASP A 43 -0.10 1.92 -6.00
N TRP A 44 0.44 1.32 -4.95
CA TRP A 44 1.30 0.13 -5.05
C TRP A 44 0.59 -1.04 -5.73
N THR A 45 -0.63 -1.38 -5.31
CA THR A 45 -1.41 -2.44 -5.98
C THR A 45 -1.73 -2.10 -7.44
N THR A 46 -1.92 -0.83 -7.77
CA THR A 46 -2.07 -0.38 -9.17
C THR A 46 -0.79 -0.59 -9.96
N TRP A 47 0.37 -0.22 -9.40
CA TRP A 47 1.67 -0.48 -10.00
C TRP A 47 1.93 -1.98 -10.19
N MET A 48 1.70 -2.78 -9.16
CA MET A 48 1.81 -4.24 -9.25
C MET A 48 0.94 -4.78 -10.37
N THR A 49 -0.33 -4.37 -10.43
CA THR A 49 -1.27 -4.80 -11.48
C THR A 49 -0.73 -4.52 -12.88
N ALA A 50 -0.10 -3.38 -13.10
CA ALA A 50 0.50 -3.03 -14.39
C ALA A 50 1.66 -3.97 -14.80
N LEU A 51 2.36 -4.60 -13.84
CA LEU A 51 3.45 -5.54 -14.13
C LEU A 51 2.97 -6.89 -14.68
N TRP A 52 1.79 -7.35 -14.28
CA TRP A 52 1.24 -8.66 -14.69
C TRP A 52 -0.01 -8.56 -15.57
N CYS A 53 -0.56 -7.36 -15.75
CA CYS A 53 -1.63 -7.08 -16.69
C CYS A 53 -1.30 -5.82 -17.50
N PRO A 54 -0.48 -5.94 -18.56
CA PRO A 54 -0.06 -4.80 -19.38
C PRO A 54 -1.18 -4.30 -20.31
N VAL A 55 -2.26 -5.08 -20.47
CA VAL A 55 -3.38 -4.72 -21.35
C VAL A 55 -4.34 -3.80 -20.60
N GLN A 56 -4.73 -2.70 -21.25
CA GLN A 56 -5.78 -1.81 -20.78
C GLN A 56 -7.12 -2.56 -20.81
N ILE A 57 -7.58 -3.04 -19.66
CA ILE A 57 -8.89 -3.68 -19.53
C ILE A 57 -9.98 -2.58 -19.60
N PRO A 58 -11.03 -2.74 -20.40
CA PRO A 58 -12.20 -1.85 -20.36
C PRO A 58 -12.80 -1.83 -18.94
N GLY A 59 -12.81 -0.65 -18.32
CA GLY A 59 -13.18 -0.49 -16.92
C GLY A 59 -12.00 -0.72 -15.96
N ARG A 60 -11.76 0.24 -15.06
CA ARG A 60 -10.68 0.12 -14.08
C ARG A 60 -11.02 -1.01 -13.10
N PRO A 61 -10.16 -2.04 -12.93
CA PRO A 61 -10.45 -3.13 -12.00
C PRO A 61 -10.63 -2.57 -10.59
N THR A 62 -11.65 -3.08 -9.88
CA THR A 62 -11.89 -2.67 -8.49
C THR A 62 -10.72 -3.07 -7.61
N GLN A 63 -10.54 -2.38 -6.49
CA GLN A 63 -9.47 -2.70 -5.54
C GLN A 63 -9.58 -4.13 -5.00
N ARG A 64 -10.81 -4.61 -4.76
CA ARG A 64 -11.08 -6.00 -4.37
C ARG A 64 -10.63 -7.00 -5.45
N SER A 65 -10.92 -6.72 -6.72
CA SER A 65 -10.49 -7.57 -7.84
C SER A 65 -8.96 -7.65 -7.92
N LYS A 66 -8.25 -6.54 -7.75
CA LYS A 66 -6.78 -6.53 -7.72
C LYS A 66 -6.23 -7.39 -6.58
N LEU A 67 -6.83 -7.30 -5.39
CA LEU A 67 -6.43 -8.11 -4.22
C LEU A 67 -6.64 -9.62 -4.42
N VAL A 68 -7.73 -10.01 -5.10
CA VAL A 68 -7.97 -11.42 -5.45
C VAL A 68 -6.84 -11.97 -6.32
N VAL A 69 -6.45 -11.22 -7.35
CA VAL A 69 -5.36 -11.68 -8.23
C VAL A 69 -4.00 -11.58 -7.55
N LEU A 70 -3.76 -10.54 -6.74
CA LEU A 70 -2.55 -10.40 -5.93
C LEU A 70 -2.34 -11.64 -5.06
N ARG A 71 -3.41 -12.17 -4.45
CA ARG A 71 -3.36 -13.40 -3.65
C ARG A 71 -2.99 -14.64 -4.46
N ALA A 72 -3.31 -14.70 -5.74
CA ALA A 72 -2.94 -15.81 -6.62
C ALA A 72 -1.50 -15.69 -7.16
N LEU A 73 -0.95 -14.48 -7.24
CA LEU A 73 0.35 -14.21 -7.87
C LEU A 73 1.50 -14.01 -6.87
N GLN A 74 1.20 -13.63 -5.63
CA GLN A 74 2.19 -13.44 -4.56
C GLN A 74 2.29 -14.66 -3.64
N PRO A 75 3.36 -14.77 -2.84
CA PRO A 75 3.42 -15.73 -1.75
C PRO A 75 2.17 -15.64 -0.85
N PRO A 76 1.67 -16.78 -0.30
CA PRO A 76 0.45 -16.81 0.49
C PRO A 76 0.43 -15.78 1.63
N GLU A 77 1.59 -15.57 2.26
CA GLU A 77 1.78 -14.61 3.36
C GLU A 77 1.48 -13.17 2.92
N VAL A 78 1.98 -12.76 1.75
CA VAL A 78 1.77 -11.42 1.18
C VAL A 78 0.33 -11.28 0.69
N GLY A 79 -0.17 -12.29 -0.03
CA GLY A 79 -1.49 -12.27 -0.64
C GLY A 79 -2.63 -12.18 0.38
N ALA A 80 -2.60 -12.98 1.44
CA ALA A 80 -3.60 -12.95 2.50
C ALA A 80 -3.49 -11.67 3.35
N SER A 81 -2.27 -11.26 3.68
CA SER A 81 -2.02 -10.07 4.51
C SER A 81 -2.42 -8.78 3.78
N ALA A 82 -2.21 -8.68 2.47
CA ALA A 82 -2.62 -7.51 1.69
C ALA A 82 -4.14 -7.24 1.77
N ALA A 83 -4.96 -8.29 1.68
CA ALA A 83 -6.40 -8.14 1.79
C ALA A 83 -6.83 -7.70 3.21
N ARG A 84 -6.18 -8.24 4.25
CA ARG A 84 -6.42 -7.87 5.64
C ARG A 84 -6.05 -6.40 5.89
N VAL A 85 -4.82 -6.01 5.55
CA VAL A 85 -4.31 -4.65 5.73
C VAL A 85 -5.19 -3.63 5.00
N TRP A 86 -5.60 -3.91 3.76
CA TRP A 86 -6.50 -3.00 3.04
C TRP A 86 -7.87 -2.83 3.70
N ASN A 87 -8.45 -3.91 4.24
CA ASN A 87 -9.71 -3.84 4.97
C ASN A 87 -9.57 -3.04 6.27
N ASP A 88 -8.49 -3.26 7.02
CA ASP A 88 -8.26 -2.58 8.30
C ASP A 88 -7.94 -1.08 8.10
N LEU A 89 -7.14 -0.75 7.08
CA LEU A 89 -6.94 0.64 6.63
C LEU A 89 -8.25 1.28 6.18
N SER A 90 -9.09 0.54 5.44
CA SER A 90 -10.39 1.04 5.01
C SER A 90 -11.25 1.42 6.21
N ARG A 91 -11.31 0.57 7.24
CA ARG A 91 -12.02 0.86 8.48
C ARG A 91 -11.44 2.07 9.21
N ALA A 92 -10.11 2.16 9.34
CA ALA A 92 -9.44 3.29 9.98
C ALA A 92 -9.73 4.65 9.28
N CYS A 93 -9.96 4.65 7.97
CA CYS A 93 -10.34 5.86 7.23
C CYS A 93 -11.80 6.30 7.46
N HIS A 94 -12.71 5.37 7.75
CA HIS A 94 -14.14 5.62 7.88
C HIS A 94 -14.52 5.97 9.32
N ARG A 95 -15.28 7.06 9.50
CA ARG A 95 -15.86 7.42 10.79
C ARG A 95 -17.29 6.91 10.85
N HIS A 96 -17.54 5.80 11.51
CA HIS A 96 -18.90 5.49 11.95
C HIS A 96 -19.22 6.35 13.18
N ALA A 97 -20.43 6.90 13.26
CA ALA A 97 -20.82 7.90 14.26
C ALA A 97 -20.57 7.45 15.71
N TYR A 98 -20.55 6.14 15.95
CA TYR A 98 -20.40 5.51 17.26
C TYR A 98 -19.06 4.79 17.48
N GLU A 99 -18.14 4.80 16.51
CA GLU A 99 -16.84 4.15 16.66
C GLU A 99 -15.82 5.10 17.30
N LEU A 100 -14.76 4.59 17.91
CA LEU A 100 -13.65 5.44 18.36
C LEU A 100 -12.79 5.85 17.15
N GLN A 101 -12.06 6.96 17.26
CA GLN A 101 -11.04 7.28 16.25
C GLN A 101 -9.94 6.21 16.33
N PRO A 102 -9.31 5.82 15.21
CA PRO A 102 -8.15 4.97 15.30
C PRO A 102 -7.06 5.70 16.11
N SER A 103 -6.44 4.98 17.03
CA SER A 103 -5.29 5.47 17.78
C SER A 103 -4.06 5.58 16.87
N ALA A 104 -3.11 6.44 17.25
CA ALA A 104 -1.84 6.55 16.53
C ALA A 104 -1.12 5.19 16.45
N ALA A 105 -1.15 4.40 17.53
CA ALA A 105 -0.52 3.08 17.59
C ALA A 105 -1.16 2.06 16.62
N GLU A 106 -2.50 2.06 16.50
CA GLU A 106 -3.18 1.20 15.52
C GLU A 106 -2.76 1.56 14.09
N VAL A 107 -2.69 2.86 13.77
CA VAL A 107 -2.31 3.32 12.44
C VAL A 107 -0.83 3.08 12.17
N GLN A 108 0.05 3.22 13.15
CA GLN A 108 1.47 2.84 13.05
C GLN A 108 1.62 1.35 12.73
N GLY A 109 0.84 0.48 13.38
CA GLY A 109 0.83 -0.95 13.06
C GLY A 109 0.41 -1.24 11.61
N LEU A 110 -0.62 -0.54 11.12
CA LEU A 110 -1.08 -0.69 9.73
C LEU A 110 -0.09 -0.11 8.71
N HIS A 111 0.58 1.00 9.04
CA HIS A 111 1.66 1.58 8.24
C HIS A 111 2.83 0.61 8.13
N ALA A 112 3.33 0.10 9.25
CA ALA A 112 4.42 -0.88 9.28
C ALA A 112 4.07 -2.15 8.51
N ALA A 113 2.84 -2.67 8.66
CA ALA A 113 2.37 -3.82 7.89
C ALA A 113 2.31 -3.53 6.38
N THR A 114 1.95 -2.31 5.99
CA THR A 114 1.94 -1.88 4.59
C THR A 114 3.35 -1.80 4.02
N VAL A 115 4.30 -1.20 4.75
CA VAL A 115 5.72 -1.16 4.37
C VAL A 115 6.26 -2.59 4.20
N ALA A 116 6.03 -3.46 5.19
CA ALA A 116 6.49 -4.84 5.15
C ALA A 116 5.93 -5.61 3.93
N LEU A 117 4.64 -5.43 3.61
CA LEU A 117 4.02 -6.00 2.42
C LEU A 117 4.70 -5.56 1.13
N MET A 118 5.00 -4.26 1.00
CA MET A 118 5.66 -3.73 -0.20
C MET A 118 7.07 -4.29 -0.35
N THR A 119 7.83 -4.38 0.74
CA THR A 119 9.20 -4.94 0.75
C THR A 119 9.24 -6.43 0.45
N GLN A 120 8.26 -7.21 0.95
CA GLN A 120 8.18 -8.66 0.75
C GLN A 120 7.56 -9.05 -0.59
N SER A 121 6.97 -8.09 -1.31
CA SER A 121 6.34 -8.35 -2.59
C SER A 121 7.39 -8.65 -3.65
N VAL A 122 7.15 -9.74 -4.40
CA VAL A 122 8.03 -10.14 -5.50
C VAL A 122 7.35 -9.78 -6.81
N ALA A 123 8.06 -9.14 -7.74
CA ALA A 123 7.58 -9.16 -9.10
C ALA A 123 7.87 -10.53 -9.67
N ARG A 124 6.81 -11.26 -10.02
CA ARG A 124 6.97 -12.55 -10.67
C ARG A 124 7.44 -12.31 -12.12
N PRO A 125 8.64 -12.74 -12.52
CA PRO A 125 9.03 -12.74 -13.93
C PRO A 125 8.28 -13.88 -14.62
N GLY A 126 7.66 -13.62 -15.77
CA GLY A 126 7.22 -14.71 -16.66
C GLY A 126 5.83 -14.67 -17.25
N LEU A 127 5.13 -13.52 -17.30
CA LEU A 127 3.91 -13.42 -18.13
C LEU A 127 3.99 -12.52 -19.36
N THR A 128 5.05 -11.71 -19.53
CA THR A 128 5.71 -11.30 -20.79
C THR A 128 6.57 -10.05 -20.54
N GLY A 129 7.89 -10.13 -20.81
CA GLY A 129 8.75 -8.97 -21.11
C GLY A 129 9.36 -8.14 -19.95
N ALA A 130 10.68 -8.32 -19.74
CA ALA A 130 11.68 -7.44 -19.09
C ALA A 130 11.67 -7.27 -17.53
N PRO A 131 12.57 -7.99 -16.80
CA PRO A 131 12.69 -7.95 -15.34
C PRO A 131 13.87 -7.07 -14.82
N SER A 132 13.82 -5.75 -14.96
CA SER A 132 14.92 -4.87 -14.47
C SER A 132 14.51 -3.77 -13.49
N GLN A 133 13.21 -3.61 -13.19
CA GLN A 133 12.73 -2.49 -12.38
C GLN A 133 12.42 -2.83 -10.92
N VAL A 134 12.41 -4.12 -10.57
CA VAL A 134 11.90 -4.58 -9.26
C VAL A 134 13.02 -4.78 -8.26
N GLU A 135 14.17 -5.31 -8.68
CA GLU A 135 15.37 -5.38 -7.83
C GLU A 135 15.80 -3.97 -7.39
N ARG A 136 15.72 -2.97 -8.30
CA ARG A 136 15.97 -1.56 -7.98
C ARG A 136 14.95 -0.95 -7.00
N PHE A 137 13.74 -1.50 -6.90
CA PHE A 137 12.72 -1.02 -5.96
C PHE A 137 13.04 -1.49 -4.54
N VAL A 138 13.49 -2.74 -4.38
CA VAL A 138 13.88 -3.30 -3.07
C VAL A 138 15.16 -2.64 -2.55
N ASP A 139 16.15 -2.41 -3.41
CA ASP A 139 17.43 -1.79 -3.00
C ASP A 139 17.27 -0.32 -2.55
N LEU A 140 16.32 0.43 -3.11
CA LEU A 140 16.10 1.84 -2.77
C LEU A 140 15.31 2.02 -1.47
N VAL A 141 14.43 1.07 -1.14
CA VAL A 141 13.70 1.05 0.15
C VAL A 141 14.64 0.89 1.35
N TRP A 142 15.90 0.49 1.13
CA TRP A 142 16.91 0.34 2.19
C TRP A 142 18.06 1.37 2.14
N THR A 143 18.09 2.28 1.15
CA THR A 143 19.19 3.27 1.00
C THR A 143 18.75 4.74 1.10
N ALA A 144 17.47 5.01 1.42
CA ALA A 144 16.93 6.34 1.68
C ALA A 144 16.51 6.45 3.16
#